data_AF-A0A2A5ILN9-F1
#
_entry.id   AF-A0A2A5ILN9-F1
#
_cell.length_a   1.000
_cell.length_b   1.000
_cell.length_c   1.000
_cell.angle_alpha   90.00
_cell.angle_beta   90.00
_cell.angle_gamma   90.00
#
_symmetry.space_group_name_H-M   'P 1'
#
loop_
_entity.id
_entity.type
_entity.pdbx_description
1 polymer ?
#
loop_
_entity_poly.entity_id
_entity_poly.type
_entity_poly.pdbx_seq_one_letter_code
_entity_poly.pdbx_strand_id
1 'polypeptide(L)'
;MTFKRTCDVERQDQYTIEFDENVLNEEWMQNFRETFYDFTTLTEHAEHIAQFRARNGTQFIEGYGVPLENGRAPRWANKEEINEAINIIDGNASLDVYSY
;
A
#
# COMPACT_ATOMS: atom_id res chain seq x y z
N MET A 1 -21.33 -34.25 -8.11
CA MET A 1 -20.41 -34.51 -6.98
C MET A 1 -19.43 -33.36 -6.91
N THR A 2 -19.13 -32.83 -5.73
CA THR A 2 -18.23 -31.68 -5.55
C THR A 2 -17.09 -32.08 -4.63
N PHE A 3 -15.85 -31.91 -5.09
CA PHE A 3 -14.65 -32.16 -4.31
C PHE A 3 -14.36 -30.96 -3.39
N LYS A 4 -13.96 -31.21 -2.14
CA LYS A 4 -13.59 -30.20 -1.15
C LYS A 4 -12.37 -30.66 -0.36
N ARG A 5 -11.40 -29.76 -0.13
CA ARG A 5 -10.20 -29.96 0.72
C ARG A 5 -9.78 -28.62 1.32
N THR A 6 -9.27 -28.64 2.55
CA THR A 6 -8.60 -27.51 3.20
C THR A 6 -7.10 -27.52 2.87
N CYS A 7 -6.54 -26.33 2.63
CA CYS A 7 -5.13 -26.10 2.40
C CYS A 7 -4.67 -24.91 3.25
N ASP A 8 -3.49 -25.00 3.84
CA ASP A 8 -2.84 -23.90 4.55
C ASP A 8 -1.88 -23.17 3.60
N VAL A 9 -1.74 -21.85 3.77
CA VAL A 9 -0.91 -20.99 2.92
C VAL A 9 -0.17 -19.97 3.78
N GLU A 10 1.12 -19.81 3.53
CA GLU A 10 1.96 -18.73 4.07
C GLU A 10 2.43 -17.85 2.90
N ARG A 11 2.50 -16.53 3.13
CA ARG A 11 2.93 -15.55 2.12
C ARG A 11 3.80 -14.49 2.77
N GLN A 12 4.88 -14.12 2.09
CA GLN A 12 5.71 -12.97 2.41
C GLN A 12 5.70 -12.00 1.22
N ASP A 13 5.27 -10.76 1.48
CA ASP A 13 5.26 -9.68 0.50
C ASP A 13 6.32 -8.63 0.85
N GLN A 14 6.94 -8.04 -0.17
CA GLN A 14 7.85 -6.91 -0.02
C GLN A 14 7.40 -5.80 -0.95
N TYR A 15 7.35 -4.57 -0.44
CA TYR A 15 6.98 -3.37 -1.18
C TYR A 15 8.02 -2.29 -0.95
N THR A 16 8.29 -1.48 -1.98
CA THR A 16 8.94 -0.19 -1.83
C THR A 16 7.86 0.89 -1.94
N ILE A 17 7.74 1.71 -0.91
CA ILE A 17 6.81 2.84 -0.89
C ILE A 17 7.62 4.11 -1.15
N GLU A 18 7.32 4.79 -2.24
CA GLU A 18 7.95 6.06 -2.60
C GLU A 18 6.98 7.20 -2.27
N PHE A 19 7.54 8.29 -1.74
CA PHE A 19 6.83 9.53 -1.44
C PHE A 19 7.50 10.69 -2.17
N ASP A 20 6.69 11.60 -2.73
CA ASP A 20 7.16 12.94 -3.07
C ASP A 20 7.12 13.82 -1.82
N GLU A 21 8.29 14.02 -1.20
CA GLU A 21 8.43 14.82 0.03
C GLU A 21 8.11 16.31 -0.16
N ASN A 22 7.99 16.81 -1.41
CA ASN A 22 7.50 18.17 -1.63
C ASN A 22 5.99 18.28 -1.36
N VAL A 23 5.25 17.18 -1.54
CA VAL A 23 3.80 17.10 -1.31
C VAL A 23 3.50 16.52 0.07
N LEU A 24 4.10 15.37 0.40
CA LEU A 24 3.96 14.72 1.72
C LEU A 24 5.03 15.24 2.69
N ASN A 25 4.99 16.55 2.94
CA ASN A 25 5.90 17.23 3.85
C ASN A 25 5.38 17.25 5.31
N GLU A 26 6.08 17.97 6.20
CA GLU A 26 5.72 18.07 7.62
C GLU A 26 4.31 18.63 7.86
N GLU A 27 3.86 19.59 7.04
CA GLU A 27 2.50 20.16 7.15
C GLU A 27 1.45 19.12 6.77
N TRP A 28 1.68 18.37 5.69
CA TRP A 28 0.80 17.26 5.32
C TRP A 28 0.75 16.19 6.42
N MET A 29 1.89 15.78 6.97
CA MET A 29 1.93 14.79 8.06
C MET A 29 1.22 15.31 9.31
N GLN A 30 1.31 16.61 9.60
CA GLN A 30 0.55 17.23 10.68
C GLN A 30 -0.96 17.16 10.45
N ASN A 31 -1.43 17.58 9.29
CA ASN A 31 -2.86 17.54 8.96
C ASN A 31 -3.39 16.10 8.95
N PHE A 32 -2.58 15.16 8.45
CA PHE A 32 -2.91 13.74 8.43
C PHE A 32 -3.14 13.22 9.86
N ARG A 33 -2.21 13.46 10.78
CA ARG A 33 -2.32 12.92 12.15
C ARG A 33 -3.42 13.54 13.00
N GLU A 34 -3.88 14.72 12.64
CA GLU A 34 -5.06 15.34 13.27
C GLU A 34 -6.38 14.66 12.87
N THR A 35 -6.41 13.93 11.74
CA THR A 35 -7.64 13.36 11.16
C THR A 35 -7.65 11.83 11.13
N PHE A 36 -6.51 11.20 10.85
CA PHE A 36 -6.43 9.77 10.52
C PHE A 36 -5.70 8.96 11.60
N TYR A 37 -4.38 8.84 11.52
CA TYR A 37 -3.54 8.07 12.45
C TYR A 37 -2.42 8.94 13.01
N ASP A 38 -1.98 8.68 14.24
CA ASP A 38 -0.97 9.45 14.98
C ASP A 38 0.48 9.26 14.49
N PHE A 39 0.66 9.03 13.18
CA PHE A 39 1.97 8.87 12.55
C PHE A 39 2.74 10.18 12.51
N THR A 40 4.02 10.09 12.77
CA THR A 40 4.94 11.23 12.86
C THR A 40 6.08 11.15 11.86
N THR A 41 6.22 10.02 11.17
CA THR A 41 7.29 9.77 10.21
C THR A 41 6.77 9.10 8.94
N LEU A 42 7.43 9.38 7.80
CA LEU A 42 7.15 8.70 6.53
C LEU A 42 7.35 7.18 6.63
N THR A 43 8.21 6.69 7.52
CA THR A 43 8.38 5.25 7.79
C THR A 43 7.09 4.61 8.28
N GLU A 44 6.41 5.23 9.26
CA GLU A 44 5.13 4.72 9.79
C GLU A 44 4.04 4.73 8.71
N HIS A 45 4.00 5.78 7.88
CA HIS A 45 3.11 5.84 6.73
C HIS A 45 3.39 4.72 5.72
N ALA A 46 4.66 4.46 5.39
CA ALA A 46 5.05 3.40 4.48
C ALA A 46 4.66 2.02 5.00
N GLU A 47 4.90 1.75 6.28
CA GLU A 47 4.52 0.49 6.92
C GLU A 47 3.01 0.28 6.89
N HIS A 48 2.23 1.33 7.14
CA HIS A 48 0.77 1.26 7.07
C HIS A 48 0.29 0.97 5.64
N ILE A 49 0.80 1.68 4.64
CA ILE A 49 0.45 1.47 3.23
C ILE A 49 0.82 0.05 2.79
N ALA A 50 2.00 -0.44 3.15
CA ALA A 50 2.45 -1.80 2.84
C ALA A 50 1.53 -2.87 3.45
N GLN A 51 1.14 -2.71 4.73
CA GLN A 51 0.20 -3.62 5.38
C GLN A 51 -1.19 -3.59 4.75
N PHE A 52 -1.68 -2.39 4.38
CA PHE A 52 -2.96 -2.24 3.70
C PHE A 52 -2.93 -2.92 2.33
N ARG A 53 -1.87 -2.69 1.55
CA ARG A 53 -1.61 -3.33 0.25
C ARG A 53 -1.64 -4.85 0.36
N ALA A 54 -0.95 -5.43 1.33
CA ALA A 54 -0.92 -6.88 1.52
C ALA A 54 -2.32 -7.47 1.81
N ARG A 55 -3.14 -6.77 2.60
CA ARG A 55 -4.47 -7.25 3.02
C ARG A 55 -5.54 -7.07 1.94
N ASN A 56 -5.50 -5.95 1.23
CA ASN A 56 -6.61 -5.49 0.39
C ASN A 56 -6.26 -5.43 -1.11
N GLY A 57 -4.99 -5.61 -1.47
CA GLY A 57 -4.52 -5.47 -2.84
C GLY A 57 -4.55 -4.02 -3.33
N THR A 58 -4.97 -3.83 -4.58
CA THR A 58 -5.08 -2.52 -5.22
C THR A 58 -6.40 -1.85 -4.89
N GLN A 59 -6.39 -0.89 -3.96
CA GLN A 59 -7.58 -0.16 -3.52
C GLN A 59 -7.26 1.28 -3.08
N PHE A 60 -8.32 2.08 -2.90
CA PHE A 60 -8.25 3.37 -2.21
C PHE A 60 -7.87 3.16 -0.75
N ILE A 61 -6.96 3.99 -0.24
CA ILE A 61 -6.47 3.95 1.13
C ILE A 61 -6.91 5.24 1.83
N GLU A 62 -7.68 5.10 2.90
CA GLU A 62 -8.19 6.23 3.68
C GLU A 62 -7.04 7.12 4.19
N GLY A 63 -7.15 8.42 3.94
CA GLY A 63 -6.11 9.40 4.25
C GLY A 63 -4.99 9.54 3.21
N TYR A 64 -4.84 8.58 2.29
CA TYR A 64 -3.78 8.59 1.28
C TYR A 64 -4.29 8.67 -0.16
N GLY A 65 -5.55 8.34 -0.42
CA GLY A 65 -6.10 8.29 -1.78
C GLY A 65 -5.77 6.97 -2.49
N VAL A 66 -5.66 7.01 -3.82
CA VAL A 66 -5.22 5.88 -4.65
C VAL A 66 -3.76 6.11 -5.08
N PRO A 67 -2.79 5.39 -4.49
CA PRO A 67 -1.41 5.45 -4.91
C PRO A 67 -1.20 4.99 -6.35
N LEU A 68 -0.11 5.42 -6.96
CA LEU A 68 0.41 4.81 -8.18
C LEU A 68 0.91 3.39 -7.90
N GLU A 69 0.89 2.56 -8.92
CA GLU A 69 1.46 1.22 -8.92
C GLU A 69 2.54 1.12 -10.00
N ASN A 70 3.78 0.91 -9.58
CA ASN A 70 4.92 0.86 -10.50
C ASN A 70 4.95 2.07 -11.47
N GLY A 71 4.66 3.26 -10.91
CA GLY A 71 4.64 4.55 -11.63
C GLY A 71 3.39 4.80 -12.47
N ARG A 72 2.30 4.03 -12.32
CA ARG A 72 1.07 4.18 -13.12
C ARG A 72 -0.16 4.21 -12.25
N ALA A 73 -1.11 5.09 -12.58
CA ALA A 73 -2.41 5.08 -11.94
C ALA A 73 -3.18 3.79 -12.27
N PRO A 74 -3.85 3.16 -11.29
CA PRO A 74 -4.71 2.02 -11.55
C PRO A 74 -5.85 2.39 -12.51
N ARG A 75 -6.18 1.50 -13.45
CA ARG A 75 -7.18 1.78 -14.51
C ARG A 75 -8.60 2.04 -14.00
N TRP A 76 -8.90 1.55 -12.79
CA TRP A 76 -10.22 1.68 -12.17
C TRP A 76 -10.35 2.98 -11.35
N ALA A 77 -9.25 3.68 -11.07
CA ALA A 77 -9.24 4.82 -10.16
C ALA A 77 -9.86 6.07 -10.82
N ASN A 78 -10.65 6.81 -10.04
CA ASN A 78 -11.11 8.13 -10.46
C ASN A 78 -9.95 9.13 -10.34
N LYS A 79 -9.84 10.05 -11.31
CA LYS A 79 -8.72 11.00 -11.36
C LYS A 79 -8.56 11.85 -10.10
N GLU A 80 -9.66 12.20 -9.46
CA GLU A 80 -9.69 13.04 -8.25
C GLU A 80 -9.21 12.29 -7.01
N GLU A 81 -9.22 10.95 -7.04
CA GLU A 81 -8.80 10.10 -5.92
C GLU A 81 -7.33 9.66 -6.07
N ILE A 82 -6.72 9.85 -7.24
CA ILE A 82 -5.33 9.47 -7.48
C ILE A 82 -4.41 10.40 -6.68
N ASN A 83 -3.54 9.80 -5.89
CA ASN A 83 -2.45 10.50 -5.24
C ASN A 83 -1.13 10.17 -5.95
N GLU A 84 -0.72 11.05 -6.86
CA GLU A 84 0.52 10.89 -7.64
C GLU A 84 1.79 11.02 -6.79
N ALA A 85 1.68 11.55 -5.56
CA ALA A 85 2.79 11.71 -4.63
C ALA A 85 3.13 10.43 -3.85
N ILE A 86 2.39 9.34 -4.06
CA ILE A 86 2.66 8.03 -3.47
C ILE A 86 2.73 6.99 -4.59
N ASN A 87 3.81 6.20 -4.60
CA ASN A 87 3.95 5.09 -5.52
C ASN A 87 4.30 3.80 -4.76
N ILE A 88 3.52 2.75 -5.00
CA ILE A 88 3.77 1.41 -4.48
C ILE A 88 4.47 0.62 -5.59
N ILE A 89 5.72 0.25 -5.33
CA ILE A 89 6.47 -0.67 -6.17
C ILE A 89 6.38 -2.05 -5.52
N ASP A 90 5.67 -2.95 -6.18
CA ASP A 90 5.61 -4.33 -5.76
C ASP A 90 7.02 -4.93 -5.96
N GLY A 91 7.61 -5.45 -4.88
CA GLY A 91 8.84 -6.25 -4.97
C GLY A 91 8.61 -7.49 -5.85
N ASN A 92 9.67 -8.23 -6.15
CA ASN A 92 9.53 -9.49 -6.90
C ASN A 92 8.54 -10.39 -6.14
N ALA A 93 7.30 -10.45 -6.65
CA ALA A 93 6.19 -11.06 -5.95
C ALA A 93 6.50 -12.54 -5.75
N SER A 94 6.27 -13.01 -4.52
CA SER A 94 6.38 -14.42 -4.11
C SER A 94 7.83 -14.91 -3.94
N LEU A 95 8.42 -14.67 -2.76
CA LEU A 95 9.35 -15.66 -2.22
C LEU A 95 8.52 -16.88 -1.84
N ASP A 96 8.45 -17.86 -2.75
CA ASP A 96 7.94 -19.19 -2.43
C ASP A 96 8.87 -19.82 -1.38
N VAL A 97 8.55 -19.63 -0.11
CA VAL A 97 9.21 -20.33 0.99
C VAL A 97 8.66 -21.76 0.98
N TYR A 98 9.27 -22.63 0.18
CA TYR A 98 9.03 -24.06 0.30
C TYR A 98 9.64 -24.54 1.62
N SER A 99 8.79 -24.87 2.59
CA SER A 99 9.20 -25.77 3.68
C SER A 99 9.22 -27.20 3.16
N TYR A 100 10.39 -27.85 3.22
CA TYR A 100 10.57 -29.28 2.95
C TYR A 100 10.16 -30.13 4.14
#